data_AF-A0A8H8WSU0-F1
#
_entry.id   AF-A0A8H8WSU0-F1
#
_cell.length_a   1.000
_cell.length_b   1.000
_cell.length_c   1.000
_cell.angle_alpha   90.00
_cell.angle_beta   90.00
_cell.angle_gamma   90.00
#
_symmetry.space_group_name_H-M   'P 1'
#
loop_
_entity.id
_entity.type
_entity.pdbx_description
1 polymer ?
#
loop_
_entity_poly.entity_id
_entity_poly.type
_entity_poly.pdbx_seq_one_letter_code
_entity_poly.pdbx_strand_id
1 'polypeptide(L)'
;MEGGVFGRLRRVELLESVPSNGTVVDTRRGHAVVRDGVLVPVSEQAAEDLVDPAGAPERRYRAACLAAGWTDRLKRIVTAPGDDWEAGTAYPTGDGPALVYCERVRGRHVWVRRATYAEAVALGVTA
;
A
#
# COMPACT_ATOMS: atom_id res chain seq x y z
N MET A 1 -5.77 -9.38 -9.45
CA MET A 1 -6.60 -8.65 -10.42
C MET A 1 -7.40 -7.68 -9.58
N GLU A 2 -7.02 -6.41 -9.55
CA GLU A 2 -7.83 -5.27 -9.12
C GLU A 2 -7.08 -4.06 -9.67
N GLY A 3 -7.69 -3.44 -10.68
CA GLY A 3 -7.05 -2.45 -11.53
C GLY A 3 -6.91 -1.13 -10.79
N GLY A 4 -5.67 -0.65 -10.66
CA GLY A 4 -5.44 0.77 -10.42
C GLY A 4 -6.14 1.57 -11.52
N VAL A 5 -6.94 2.54 -11.10
CA VAL A 5 -7.76 3.40 -11.97
C VAL A 5 -6.90 4.31 -12.87
N PHE A 6 -5.58 4.30 -12.71
CA PHE A 6 -4.65 5.07 -13.53
C PHE A 6 -4.10 4.24 -14.69
N GLY A 7 -4.96 4.00 -15.68
CA GLY A 7 -4.51 3.51 -16.99
C GLY A 7 -3.69 4.58 -17.69
N ARG A 8 -2.56 4.19 -18.34
CA ARG A 8 -1.81 5.02 -19.31
C ARG A 8 -2.77 5.97 -20.03
N LEU A 9 -2.56 7.28 -19.92
CA LEU A 9 -3.29 8.34 -20.63
C LEU A 9 -3.77 7.85 -22.00
N ARG A 10 -5.04 7.41 -22.09
CA ARG A 10 -5.56 6.83 -23.33
C ARG A 10 -5.95 7.90 -24.33
N ARG A 11 -6.22 9.12 -23.85
CA ARG A 11 -6.58 10.29 -24.67
C ARG A 11 -6.49 11.56 -23.83
N VAL A 12 -5.86 12.61 -24.37
CA VAL A 12 -5.91 13.97 -23.79
C VAL A 12 -6.95 14.74 -24.58
N GLU A 13 -8.12 14.97 -24.00
CA GLU A 13 -9.17 15.81 -24.59
C GLU A 13 -9.14 17.21 -23.99
N LEU A 14 -9.54 18.20 -24.78
CA LEU A 14 -9.64 19.57 -24.30
C LEU A 14 -10.90 19.66 -23.43
N LEU A 15 -10.75 20.09 -22.18
CA LEU A 15 -11.89 20.29 -21.29
C LEU A 15 -12.64 21.55 -21.70
N GLU A 16 -13.95 21.45 -21.89
CA GLU A 16 -14.82 22.60 -22.21
C GLU A 16 -14.93 23.59 -21.03
N SER A 17 -14.65 23.12 -19.81
CA SER A 17 -14.62 23.93 -18.59
C SER A 17 -13.63 23.35 -17.58
N VAL A 18 -13.11 24.20 -16.68
CA VAL A 18 -12.28 23.74 -15.55
C VAL A 18 -13.14 22.88 -14.62
N PRO A 19 -12.68 21.67 -14.22
CA PRO A 19 -13.42 20.81 -13.29
C PRO A 19 -13.57 21.45 -11.91
N SER A 20 -14.43 20.87 -11.07
CA SER A 20 -14.65 21.37 -9.71
C SER A 20 -13.40 21.26 -8.84
N ASN A 21 -13.30 22.16 -7.86
CA ASN A 21 -12.22 22.16 -6.87
C ASN A 21 -12.12 20.79 -6.17
N GLY A 22 -10.91 20.25 -6.04
CA GLY A 22 -10.64 18.91 -5.52
C GLY A 22 -10.66 17.78 -6.55
N THR A 23 -11.06 18.05 -7.80
CA THR A 23 -11.00 17.04 -8.86
C THR A 23 -9.55 16.72 -9.22
N VAL A 24 -9.20 15.43 -9.21
CA VAL A 24 -7.93 14.92 -9.74
C VAL A 24 -8.08 14.70 -11.24
N VAL A 25 -7.10 15.15 -12.02
CA VAL A 25 -7.05 15.00 -13.47
C VAL A 25 -5.69 14.49 -13.92
N ASP A 26 -5.70 13.72 -15.01
CA ASP A 26 -4.47 13.35 -15.70
C ASP A 26 -4.07 14.45 -16.70
N THR A 27 -2.77 14.73 -16.76
CA THR A 27 -2.16 15.73 -17.63
C THR A 27 -1.02 15.11 -18.43
N ARG A 28 -0.56 15.77 -19.50
CA ARG A 28 0.63 15.32 -20.26
C ARG A 28 1.90 15.15 -19.40
N ARG A 29 1.96 15.75 -18.21
CA ARG A 29 3.14 15.74 -17.33
C ARG A 29 2.96 14.90 -16.06
N GLY A 30 1.85 14.16 -15.94
CA GLY A 30 1.49 13.41 -14.72
C GLY A 30 0.12 13.85 -14.19
N HIS A 31 -0.07 13.84 -12.87
CA HIS A 31 -1.36 14.14 -12.25
C HIS A 31 -1.42 15.56 -11.69
N ALA A 32 -2.62 16.14 -11.67
CA ALA A 32 -2.88 17.41 -11.01
C ALA A 32 -4.23 17.37 -10.28
N VAL A 33 -4.37 18.21 -9.26
CA VAL A 33 -5.65 18.47 -8.59
C VAL A 33 -6.08 19.90 -8.86
N VAL A 34 -7.36 20.12 -9.14
CA VAL A 34 -7.91 21.48 -9.25
C VAL A 34 -7.94 22.12 -7.86
N ARG A 35 -7.28 23.26 -7.69
CA ARG A 35 -7.35 24.12 -6.50
C ARG A 35 -7.63 25.55 -6.95
N ASP A 36 -8.75 26.09 -6.48
CA ASP A 36 -9.16 27.48 -6.76
C ASP A 36 -9.12 27.82 -8.26
N GLY A 37 -9.57 26.89 -9.10
CA GLY A 37 -9.61 27.03 -10.56
C GLY A 37 -8.28 26.78 -11.29
N VAL A 38 -7.22 26.41 -10.57
CA VAL A 38 -5.87 26.16 -11.13
C VAL A 38 -5.49 24.69 -10.96
N LEU A 39 -4.77 24.13 -11.94
CA LEU A 39 -4.19 22.79 -11.84
C LEU A 39 -2.91 22.82 -11.00
N VAL A 40 -2.93 22.17 -9.84
CA VAL A 40 -1.76 22.00 -8.97
C VAL A 40 -1.19 20.59 -9.17
N PRO A 41 0.07 20.45 -9.65
CA PRO A 41 0.69 19.14 -9.83
C PRO A 41 0.76 18.34 -8.52
N VAL A 42 0.50 17.04 -8.61
CA VAL A 42 0.61 16.10 -7.48
C VAL A 42 1.33 14.82 -7.93
N SER A 43 1.91 14.09 -6.98
CA SER A 43 2.46 12.77 -7.27
C SER A 43 1.34 11.76 -7.57
N GLU A 44 1.69 10.65 -8.23
CA GLU A 44 0.76 9.54 -8.46
C GLU A 44 0.15 9.02 -7.15
N GLN A 45 0.96 8.82 -6.11
CA GLN A 45 0.48 8.42 -4.79
C GLN A 45 -0.51 9.43 -4.20
N ALA A 46 -0.22 10.73 -4.31
CA ALA A 46 -1.12 11.77 -3.80
C ALA A 46 -2.41 11.86 -4.62
N ALA A 47 -2.35 11.63 -5.94
CA ALA A 47 -3.52 11.53 -6.80
C ALA A 47 -4.41 10.36 -6.40
N GLU A 48 -3.85 9.17 -6.19
CA GLU A 48 -4.56 7.99 -5.69
C GLU A 48 -5.20 8.26 -4.31
N ASP A 49 -4.48 8.88 -3.39
CA ASP A 49 -4.98 9.21 -2.05
C ASP A 49 -6.10 10.26 -2.07
N LEU A 50 -6.10 11.17 -3.04
CA LEU A 50 -7.19 12.14 -3.22
C LEU A 50 -8.43 11.50 -3.86
N VAL A 51 -8.25 10.54 -4.77
CA VAL A 51 -9.36 9.80 -5.42
C VAL A 51 -9.99 8.80 -4.47
N ASP A 52 -9.18 8.08 -3.70
CA ASP A 52 -9.59 7.08 -2.72
C ASP A 52 -8.89 7.33 -1.37
N PRO A 53 -9.40 8.27 -0.56
CA PRO A 53 -8.82 8.56 0.74
C PRO A 53 -8.98 7.41 1.73
N ALA A 54 -10.02 6.58 1.58
CA ALA A 54 -10.29 5.45 2.46
C ALA A 54 -9.25 4.33 2.30
N GLY A 55 -8.76 4.09 1.08
CA GLY A 55 -7.71 3.11 0.81
C GLY A 55 -6.27 3.61 1.02
N ALA A 56 -6.06 4.89 1.33
CA ALA A 56 -4.73 5.46 1.49
C ALA A 56 -3.88 4.79 2.60
N PRO A 57 -4.44 4.50 3.81
CA PRO A 57 -3.71 3.77 4.84
C PRO A 57 -3.24 2.38 4.40
N GLU A 58 -4.10 1.63 3.69
CA GLU A 58 -3.76 0.31 3.17
C GLU A 58 -2.63 0.36 2.14
N ARG A 59 -2.66 1.33 1.23
CA ARG A 59 -1.58 1.55 0.25
C ARG A 59 -0.26 1.88 0.94
N ARG A 60 -0.26 2.75 1.95
CA ARG A 60 0.94 3.09 2.73
C ARG A 60 1.49 1.87 3.47
N TYR A 61 0.62 1.11 4.13
CA TYR A 61 1.00 -0.13 4.80
C TYR A 61 1.63 -1.13 3.80
N ARG A 62 1.03 -1.27 2.61
CA ARG A 62 1.58 -2.12 1.55
C ARG A 62 2.94 -1.65 1.08
N ALA A 63 3.11 -0.36 0.85
CA ALA A 63 4.40 0.22 0.46
C ALA A 63 5.47 -0.03 1.53
N ALA A 64 5.15 0.16 2.81
CA ALA A 64 6.06 -0.08 3.93
C ALA A 64 6.52 -1.55 3.99
N CYS A 65 5.58 -2.49 3.82
CA CYS A 65 5.93 -3.92 3.82
C CYS A 65 6.80 -4.31 2.63
N LEU A 66 6.52 -3.79 1.43
CA LEU A 66 7.35 -4.04 0.25
C LEU A 66 8.75 -3.45 0.41
N ALA A 67 8.87 -2.26 0.99
CA ALA A 67 10.15 -1.65 1.33
C ALA A 67 10.95 -2.50 2.34
N ALA A 68 10.26 -3.13 3.30
CA ALA A 68 10.85 -4.10 4.23
C ALA A 68 11.11 -5.49 3.60
N GLY A 69 10.84 -5.68 2.30
CA GLY A 69 11.08 -6.94 1.59
C GLY A 69 10.01 -8.02 1.80
N TRP A 70 8.88 -7.68 2.42
CA TRP A 70 7.79 -8.60 2.71
C TRP A 70 6.69 -8.53 1.67
N THR A 71 6.44 -9.67 1.03
CA THR A 71 5.42 -9.82 -0.01
C THR A 71 4.23 -10.62 0.52
N ASP A 72 3.13 -10.60 -0.21
CA ASP A 72 1.99 -11.50 -0.02
C ASP A 72 2.36 -12.99 -0.20
N ARG A 73 3.37 -13.27 -1.01
CA ARG A 73 3.87 -14.63 -1.22
C ARG A 73 4.49 -15.21 0.05
N LEU A 74 4.11 -16.45 0.34
CA LEU A 74 4.68 -17.25 1.41
C LEU A 74 6.17 -17.50 1.17
N LYS A 75 7.00 -17.11 2.12
CA LYS A 75 8.45 -17.31 2.13
C LYS A 75 8.83 -18.25 3.27
N ARG A 76 9.78 -19.16 3.02
CA ARG A 76 10.38 -19.97 4.07
C ARG A 76 11.62 -19.27 4.60
N ILE A 77 11.66 -19.02 5.91
CA ILE A 77 12.83 -18.57 6.64
C ILE A 77 13.35 -19.68 7.55
N VAL A 78 14.62 -19.56 7.96
CA VAL A 78 15.24 -20.42 8.97
C VAL A 78 15.49 -19.55 10.19
N THR A 79 14.95 -19.95 11.33
CA THR A 79 15.05 -19.20 12.58
C THR A 79 16.29 -19.58 13.36
N ALA A 80 16.78 -18.64 14.18
CA ALA A 80 17.87 -18.94 15.09
C ALA A 80 17.34 -19.77 16.27
N PRO A 81 18.20 -20.58 16.93
CA PRO A 81 17.83 -21.20 18.20
C PRO A 81 17.42 -20.13 19.22
N GLY A 82 16.24 -20.29 19.83
CA GLY A 82 15.68 -19.34 20.79
C GLY A 82 14.67 -18.35 20.21
N ASP A 83 14.46 -18.33 18.89
CA ASP A 83 13.35 -17.59 18.29
C ASP A 83 12.04 -18.40 18.38
N ASP A 84 11.13 -17.97 19.23
CA ASP A 84 9.83 -18.61 19.40
C ASP A 84 8.80 -18.07 18.40
N TRP A 85 8.62 -18.83 17.32
CA TRP A 85 7.60 -18.57 16.30
C TRP A 85 6.38 -19.46 16.51
N GLU A 86 5.20 -18.86 16.41
CA GLU A 86 3.92 -19.53 16.51
C GLU A 86 3.13 -19.35 15.21
N ALA A 87 2.55 -20.45 14.72
CA ALA A 87 1.66 -20.39 13.56
C ALA A 87 0.34 -19.72 13.96
N GLY A 88 -0.14 -18.78 13.14
CA GLY A 88 -1.30 -17.96 13.47
C GLY A 88 -0.95 -16.58 14.02
N THR A 89 0.33 -16.30 14.26
CA THR A 89 0.79 -15.09 14.93
C THR A 89 1.46 -14.12 13.95
N ALA A 90 1.21 -12.83 14.14
CA ALA A 90 1.88 -11.76 13.40
C ALA A 90 3.02 -11.15 14.23
N TYR A 91 4.12 -10.82 13.57
CA TYR A 91 5.33 -10.29 14.20
C TYR A 91 5.79 -8.99 13.52
N PRO A 92 6.31 -8.00 14.27
CA PRO A 92 6.90 -6.80 13.71
C PRO A 92 8.22 -7.13 13.00
N THR A 93 8.54 -6.41 11.93
CA THR A 93 9.71 -6.69 11.09
C THR A 93 10.88 -5.73 11.29
N GLY A 94 10.78 -4.83 12.28
CA GLY A 94 11.74 -3.76 12.55
C GLY A 94 11.03 -2.46 12.87
N ASP A 95 11.64 -1.33 12.50
CA ASP A 95 11.07 -0.01 12.70
C ASP A 95 10.02 0.29 11.62
N GLY A 96 8.76 0.38 12.03
CA GLY A 96 7.65 0.77 11.16
C GLY A 96 6.42 -0.13 11.29
N PRO A 97 5.38 0.12 10.48
CA PRO A 97 4.09 -0.56 10.62
C PRO A 97 4.08 -1.97 10.02
N ALA A 98 5.15 -2.41 9.35
CA ALA A 98 5.18 -3.66 8.61
C ALA A 98 5.14 -4.87 9.55
N LEU A 99 4.23 -5.80 9.28
CA LEU A 99 4.07 -7.05 10.01
C LEU A 99 4.20 -8.25 9.05
N VAL A 100 4.77 -9.33 9.57
CA VAL A 100 4.73 -10.65 8.93
C VAL A 100 3.81 -11.58 9.69
N TYR A 101 2.98 -12.32 8.96
CA TYR A 101 2.13 -13.36 9.50
C TYR A 101 2.81 -14.72 9.33
N CYS A 102 2.93 -15.46 10.43
CA CYS A 102 3.46 -16.82 10.46
C CYS A 102 2.34 -17.81 10.14
N GLU A 103 2.36 -18.40 8.94
CA GLU A 103 1.38 -19.41 8.53
C GLU A 103 1.68 -20.79 9.11
N ARG A 104 2.96 -21.12 9.26
CA ARG A 104 3.39 -22.48 9.61
C ARG A 104 4.79 -22.51 10.21
N VAL A 105 4.98 -23.40 11.17
CA VAL A 105 6.27 -23.72 11.79
C VAL A 105 6.56 -25.22 11.66
N ARG A 106 7.80 -25.60 11.31
CA ARG A 106 8.29 -27.00 11.32
C ARG A 106 9.75 -27.04 11.76
N GLY A 107 9.97 -27.32 13.05
CA GLY A 107 11.28 -27.15 13.68
C GLY A 107 11.76 -25.72 13.49
N ARG A 108 13.01 -25.53 13.07
CA ARG A 108 13.59 -24.21 12.76
C ARG A 108 13.10 -23.55 11.47
N HIS A 109 12.20 -24.17 10.72
CA HIS A 109 11.71 -23.60 9.47
C HIS A 109 10.36 -22.95 9.70
N VAL A 110 10.24 -21.69 9.28
CA VAL A 110 9.03 -20.90 9.45
C VAL A 110 8.59 -20.37 8.09
N TRP A 111 7.28 -20.38 7.85
CA TRP A 111 6.68 -19.88 6.62
C TRP A 111 5.92 -18.61 6.94
N VAL A 112 6.39 -17.50 6.38
CA VAL A 112 5.84 -16.17 6.64
C VAL A 112 5.39 -15.51 5.35
N ARG A 113 4.33 -14.72 5.43
CA ARG A 113 3.94 -13.74 4.41
C ARG A 113 3.80 -12.38 5.10
N ARG A 114 3.68 -11.32 4.33
CA ARG A 114 3.17 -10.05 4.86
C ARG A 114 1.78 -10.27 5.48
N ALA A 115 1.52 -9.66 6.64
CA ALA A 115 0.15 -9.59 7.15
C ALA A 115 -0.74 -8.74 6.21
N THR A 116 -2.03 -9.02 6.17
CA THR A 116 -2.99 -8.15 5.48
C THR A 116 -3.17 -6.85 6.25
N TYR A 117 -3.65 -5.81 5.58
CA TYR A 117 -3.93 -4.55 6.28
C TYR A 117 -5.00 -4.73 7.37
N ALA A 118 -6.04 -5.54 7.10
CA ALA A 118 -7.05 -5.88 8.09
C ALA A 118 -6.47 -6.61 9.33
N GLU A 119 -5.57 -7.58 9.12
CA GLU A 119 -4.84 -8.25 10.20
C GLU A 119 -4.00 -7.25 11.00
N ALA A 120 -3.34 -6.30 10.34
CA ALA A 120 -2.54 -5.28 11.00
C ALA A 120 -3.38 -4.30 11.83
N VAL A 121 -4.54 -3.86 11.30
CA VAL A 121 -5.48 -2.99 12.03
C VAL A 121 -6.04 -3.68 13.26
N ALA A 122 -6.36 -4.98 13.18
CA ALA A 122 -6.81 -5.76 14.34
C ALA A 122 -5.77 -5.82 15.46
N LEU A 123 -4.48 -5.61 15.13
CA LEU A 123 -3.36 -5.56 16.05
C LEU A 123 -2.96 -4.12 16.45
N GLY A 124 -3.75 -3.12 16.06
CA GLY A 124 -3.55 -1.72 16.43
C GLY A 124 -2.65 -0.91 15.50
N VAL A 125 -2.28 -1.43 14.32
CA VAL A 125 -1.51 -0.66 13.34
C VAL A 125 -2.42 0.34 12.63
N THR A 126 -2.13 1.63 12.79
CA THR A 126 -2.79 2.74 12.09
C THR A 126 -1.77 3.42 11.16
N ALA A 127 -1.61 2.88 9.94
CA ALA A 127 -0.73 3.45 8.91
C ALA A 127 -1.30 4.73 8.26
#